data_AF-A0A1S4DAD3-F1
#
_entry.id   AF-A0A1S4DAD3-F1
#
_cell.length_a   1.000
_cell.length_b   1.000
_cell.length_c   1.000
_cell.angle_alpha   90.00
_cell.angle_beta   90.00
_cell.angle_gamma   90.00
#
_symmetry.space_group_name_H-M   'P 1'
#
loop_
_entity.id
_entity.type
_entity.pdbx_description
1 polymer ?
#
loop_
_entity_poly.entity_id
_entity_poly.type
_entity_poly.pdbx_seq_one_letter_code
_entity_poly.pdbx_strand_id
1 'polypeptide(L)'
;METSTQLGEKYDKLFRENLIASEQMTVSSATEQLYTVFEGVRRNIVCLEEGTCSCGKFQMDELPCPHAWAVLKNQQLKPRQYCSFYYKKDKLLRTYEFPVNLMLDESLWVIPIEVMEDVVLPPKGRRNA
;
A
#
# COMPACT_ATOMS: atom_id res chain seq x y z
N MET A 1 19.21 16.40 -12.68
CA MET A 1 18.33 16.24 -11.50
C MET A 1 18.15 14.75 -11.27
N GLU A 2 18.92 14.18 -10.35
CA GLU A 2 18.80 12.77 -9.99
C GLU A 2 17.56 12.60 -9.12
N THR A 3 16.47 12.12 -9.69
CA THR A 3 15.31 11.68 -8.91
C THR A 3 15.72 10.42 -8.19
N SER A 4 16.14 10.56 -6.93
CA SER A 4 16.50 9.43 -6.08
C SER A 4 15.37 8.40 -6.07
N THR A 5 15.64 7.24 -6.67
CA THR A 5 14.76 6.06 -6.72
C THR A 5 14.65 5.34 -5.36
N GLN A 6 15.11 5.98 -4.29
CA GLN A 6 15.12 5.39 -2.96
C GLN A 6 13.71 5.52 -2.34
N LEU A 7 13.04 4.38 -2.16
CA LEU A 7 11.92 4.30 -1.22
C LEU A 7 12.43 4.61 0.18
N GLY A 8 11.54 5.01 1.10
CA GLY A 8 11.88 5.11 2.51
C GLY A 8 12.41 3.77 3.07
N GLU A 9 13.39 3.83 3.98
CA GLU A 9 14.11 2.67 4.54
C GLU A 9 13.18 1.57 5.08
N LYS A 10 12.03 1.95 5.62
CA LYS A 10 10.97 1.03 6.10
C LYS A 10 10.55 0.02 5.02
N TYR A 11 10.47 0.44 3.76
CA TYR A 11 9.99 -0.40 2.66
C TYR A 11 11.07 -1.32 2.10
N ASP A 12 12.35 -1.03 2.32
CA ASP A 12 13.43 -1.92 1.89
C ASP A 12 13.39 -3.26 2.63
N LYS A 13 12.97 -3.26 3.91
CA LYS A 13 12.74 -4.50 4.65
C LYS A 13 11.59 -5.33 4.03
N LEU A 14 10.46 -4.67 3.78
CA LEU A 14 9.30 -5.32 3.14
C LEU A 14 9.66 -5.91 1.78
N PHE A 15 10.51 -5.23 1.01
CA PHE A 15 10.93 -5.69 -0.31
C PHE A 15 11.79 -6.94 -0.23
N ARG A 16 12.70 -7.00 0.75
CA ARG A 16 13.48 -8.22 1.02
C ARG A 16 12.58 -9.39 1.40
N GLU A 17 11.60 -9.16 2.28
CA GLU A 17 10.66 -10.21 2.69
C GLU A 17 9.80 -10.71 1.52
N ASN A 18 9.26 -9.79 0.70
CA ASN A 18 8.48 -10.15 -0.47
C ASN A 18 9.33 -10.89 -1.53
N LEU A 19 10.58 -10.48 -1.70
CA LEU A 19 11.53 -11.18 -2.56
C LEU A 19 11.75 -12.62 -2.09
N ILE A 20 12.08 -12.83 -0.82
CA ILE A 20 12.31 -14.16 -0.24
C ILE A 20 11.06 -15.04 -0.39
N ALA A 21 9.89 -14.50 -0.05
CA ALA A 21 8.62 -15.24 -0.18
C ALA A 21 8.35 -15.65 -1.64
N SER A 22 8.74 -14.81 -2.61
CA SER A 22 8.55 -15.10 -4.03
C SER A 22 9.45 -16.21 -4.60
N GLU A 23 10.52 -16.60 -3.91
CA GLU A 23 11.54 -17.52 -4.46
C GLU A 23 11.01 -18.93 -4.72
N GLN A 24 10.02 -19.37 -3.93
CA GLN A 24 9.42 -20.70 -4.05
C GLN A 24 8.22 -20.75 -5.00
N MET A 25 7.88 -19.61 -5.63
CA MET A 25 6.72 -19.48 -6.50
C MET A 25 7.08 -19.74 -7.96
N THR A 26 6.16 -20.36 -8.69
CA THR A 26 6.29 -20.53 -10.14
C THR A 26 5.31 -19.64 -10.87
N VAL A 27 5.73 -19.11 -12.02
CA VAL A 27 4.94 -18.14 -12.80
C VAL A 27 4.62 -18.75 -14.16
N SER A 28 3.34 -18.68 -14.54
CA SER A 28 2.86 -18.99 -15.89
C SER A 28 2.17 -17.75 -16.45
N SER A 29 2.52 -17.38 -17.68
CA SER A 29 1.83 -16.32 -18.42
C SER A 29 0.49 -16.86 -18.91
N ALA A 30 -0.60 -16.18 -18.55
CA ALA A 30 -1.94 -16.51 -19.06
C ALA A 30 -2.26 -15.70 -20.33
N THR A 31 -1.84 -14.43 -20.34
CA THR A 31 -1.86 -13.52 -21.49
C THR A 31 -0.61 -12.63 -21.43
N GLU A 32 -0.49 -11.65 -22.33
CA GLU A 32 0.63 -10.68 -22.33
C GLU A 32 0.72 -9.88 -21.02
N GLN A 33 -0.41 -9.64 -20.34
CA GLN A 33 -0.49 -8.75 -19.17
C GLN A 33 -0.97 -9.45 -17.88
N LEU A 34 -1.48 -10.68 -17.99
CA LEU A 34 -1.98 -11.47 -16.87
C LEU A 34 -1.10 -12.69 -16.60
N TYR A 35 -0.74 -12.85 -15.34
CA TYR A 35 0.14 -13.91 -14.88
C TYR A 35 -0.52 -14.72 -13.78
N THR A 36 -0.41 -16.05 -13.88
CA THR A 36 -0.79 -16.97 -12.82
C THR A 36 0.45 -17.35 -12.03
N VAL A 37 0.42 -17.11 -10.73
CA VAL A 37 1.50 -17.45 -9.78
C VAL A 37 1.04 -18.61 -8.92
N PHE A 38 1.84 -19.66 -8.89
CA PHE A 38 1.58 -20.86 -8.09
C PHE A 38 2.50 -20.91 -6.87
N GLU A 39 1.88 -21.08 -5.70
CA GLU A 39 2.52 -21.30 -4.40
C GLU A 39 1.97 -22.62 -3.83
N GLY A 40 2.66 -23.73 -4.14
CA GLY A 40 2.13 -25.07 -3.88
C GLY A 40 0.80 -25.29 -4.62
N VAL A 41 -0.29 -25.51 -3.89
CA VAL A 41 -1.64 -25.70 -4.44
C VAL A 41 -2.42 -24.40 -4.65
N ARG A 42 -1.91 -23.28 -4.12
CA ARG A 42 -2.57 -21.98 -4.24
C ARG A 42 -2.19 -21.33 -5.55
N ARG A 43 -3.16 -20.68 -6.18
CA ARG A 43 -2.96 -19.86 -7.38
C ARG A 43 -3.39 -18.43 -7.11
N ASN A 44 -2.59 -17.48 -7.57
CA ASN A 44 -2.93 -16.06 -7.57
C ASN A 44 -2.79 -15.49 -8.98
N ILE A 45 -3.68 -14.59 -9.35
CA ILE A 45 -3.65 -13.88 -10.63
C ILE A 45 -3.08 -12.49 -10.38
N VAL A 46 -2.08 -12.11 -11.15
CA VAL A 46 -1.40 -10.81 -11.08
C VAL A 46 -1.54 -10.09 -12.41
N CYS A 47 -1.93 -8.82 -12.37
CA CYS A 47 -1.82 -7.89 -13.48
C CYS A 47 -0.84 -6.79 -13.10
N LEU A 48 0.29 -6.70 -13.81
CA LEU A 48 1.33 -5.71 -13.49
C LEU A 48 0.95 -4.29 -13.92
N GLU A 49 0.22 -4.13 -15.02
CA GLU A 49 -0.21 -2.82 -15.54
C GLU A 49 -1.23 -2.16 -14.61
N GLU A 50 -2.24 -2.92 -14.19
CA GLU A 50 -3.27 -2.46 -13.26
C GLU A 50 -2.78 -2.43 -11.80
N GLY A 51 -1.60 -2.97 -11.51
CA GLY A 51 -1.09 -3.07 -10.13
C GLY A 51 -1.97 -3.95 -9.22
N THR A 52 -2.58 -5.01 -9.77
CA THR A 52 -3.53 -5.85 -9.03
C THR A 52 -3.02 -7.26 -8.79
N CYS A 53 -3.47 -7.85 -7.68
CA CYS A 53 -3.29 -9.25 -7.37
C CYS A 53 -4.54 -9.81 -6.67
N SER A 54 -4.91 -11.04 -7.00
CA SER A 54 -6.03 -11.73 -6.34
C SER A 54 -5.84 -11.91 -4.82
N CYS A 55 -4.62 -11.73 -4.30
CA CYS A 55 -4.37 -11.72 -2.85
C CYS A 55 -4.79 -10.43 -2.14
N GLY A 56 -5.24 -9.39 -2.84
CA GLY A 56 -5.65 -8.13 -2.23
C GLY A 56 -4.52 -7.10 -2.07
N LYS A 57 -3.32 -7.58 -1.71
CA LYS A 57 -2.25 -6.70 -1.20
C LYS A 57 -1.71 -5.70 -2.20
N PHE A 58 -1.61 -6.07 -3.48
CA PHE A 58 -0.98 -5.18 -4.47
C PHE A 58 -1.80 -3.89 -4.66
N GLN A 59 -3.11 -4.01 -4.86
CA GLN A 59 -4.00 -2.86 -4.98
C GLN A 59 -4.21 -2.10 -3.68
N MET A 60 -4.14 -2.78 -2.52
CA MET A 60 -4.37 -2.15 -1.21
C MET A 60 -3.15 -1.37 -0.73
N ASP A 61 -1.96 -1.97 -0.83
CA ASP A 61 -0.72 -1.37 -0.37
C ASP A 61 -0.08 -0.51 -1.47
N GLU A 62 -0.58 -0.57 -2.70
CA GLU A 62 0.04 0.02 -3.91
C GLU A 62 1.55 -0.30 -4.04
N LEU A 63 1.93 -1.46 -3.51
CA LEU A 63 3.28 -2.00 -3.47
C LEU A 63 3.24 -3.45 -3.98
N PRO A 64 4.26 -3.89 -4.76
CA PRO A 64 4.29 -5.25 -5.23
C PRO A 64 4.28 -6.25 -4.07
N CYS A 65 3.23 -7.07 -4.01
CA CYS A 65 3.12 -8.21 -3.09
C CYS A 65 4.04 -9.37 -3.51
N PRO A 66 4.26 -10.41 -2.67
CA PRO A 66 5.13 -11.54 -3.03
C PRO A 66 4.82 -12.19 -4.39
N HIS A 67 3.53 -12.31 -4.75
CA HIS A 67 3.15 -12.85 -6.06
C HIS A 67 3.57 -11.93 -7.21
N ALA A 68 3.38 -10.62 -7.06
CA ALA A 68 3.83 -9.64 -8.04
C ALA A 68 5.36 -9.65 -8.16
N TRP A 69 6.07 -9.83 -7.04
CA TRP A 69 7.52 -10.02 -7.05
C TRP A 69 7.95 -11.24 -7.87
N ALA A 70 7.25 -12.37 -7.75
CA ALA A 70 7.54 -13.56 -8.55
C ALA A 70 7.44 -13.25 -10.05
N VAL A 71 6.37 -12.56 -10.46
CA VAL A 71 6.16 -12.15 -11.86
C VAL A 71 7.24 -11.18 -12.32
N LEU A 72 7.52 -10.13 -11.54
CA LEU A 72 8.54 -9.13 -11.86
C LEU A 72 9.92 -9.76 -12.03
N LYS A 73 10.29 -10.72 -11.18
CA LYS A 73 11.53 -11.50 -11.30
C LYS A 73 11.54 -12.35 -12.57
N ASN A 74 10.44 -13.05 -12.86
CA ASN A 74 10.30 -13.86 -14.07
C ASN A 74 10.44 -13.02 -15.36
N GLN A 75 9.92 -11.79 -15.34
CA GLN A 75 9.98 -10.84 -16.45
C GLN A 75 11.25 -9.96 -16.44
N GLN A 76 12.14 -10.14 -15.46
CA GLN A 76 13.37 -9.35 -15.27
C GLN A 76 13.13 -7.82 -15.13
N LEU A 77 11.97 -7.46 -14.58
CA LEU A 77 11.55 -6.08 -14.35
C LEU A 77 11.96 -5.59 -12.95
N LYS A 78 12.15 -4.29 -12.79
CA LYS A 78 12.56 -3.71 -11.49
C LYS A 78 11.33 -3.45 -10.63
N PRO A 79 11.16 -4.10 -9.45
CA PRO A 79 9.96 -3.96 -8.64
C PRO A 79 9.67 -2.54 -8.15
N ARG A 80 10.71 -1.74 -7.92
CA ARG A 80 10.58 -0.32 -7.53
C ARG A 80 9.82 0.53 -8.55
N GLN A 81 9.77 0.13 -9.82
CA GLN A 81 9.01 0.84 -10.86
C GLN A 81 7.49 0.58 -10.77
N TYR A 82 7.09 -0.46 -10.05
CA TYR A 82 5.70 -0.89 -9.85
C TYR A 82 5.16 -0.49 -8.48
N CYS A 83 5.82 0.48 -7.85
CA CYS A 83 5.40 1.05 -6.58
C CYS A 83 4.68 2.36 -6.86
N SER A 84 3.62 2.65 -6.12
CA SER A 84 2.95 3.94 -6.24
C SER A 84 3.89 5.10 -5.94
N PHE A 85 3.62 6.22 -6.61
CA PHE A 85 4.43 7.42 -6.48
C PHE A 85 4.40 8.00 -5.05
N TYR A 86 3.39 7.68 -4.24
CA TYR A 86 3.30 8.12 -2.84
C TYR A 86 4.45 7.59 -1.97
N TYR A 87 5.08 6.48 -2.37
CA TYR A 87 6.21 5.89 -1.65
C TYR A 87 7.57 6.53 -1.99
N LYS A 88 7.59 7.47 -2.94
CA LYS A 88 8.82 8.21 -3.28
C LYS A 88 9.11 9.26 -2.21
N LYS A 89 10.39 9.39 -1.84
CA LYS A 89 10.84 10.30 -0.78
C LYS A 89 10.44 11.76 -1.03
N ASP A 90 10.56 12.23 -2.26
CA ASP A 90 10.18 13.59 -2.65
C ASP A 90 8.68 13.83 -2.44
N LYS A 91 7.83 12.87 -2.83
CA LYS A 91 6.38 12.94 -2.65
C LYS A 91 5.99 12.92 -1.18
N LEU A 92 6.61 12.04 -0.39
CA LEU A 92 6.42 12.01 1.05
C LEU A 92 6.77 13.38 1.69
N LEU A 93 7.93 13.94 1.38
CA LEU A 93 8.35 15.24 1.92
C LEU A 93 7.40 16.37 1.50
N ARG A 94 6.93 16.37 0.26
CA ARG A 94 5.95 17.34 -0.24
C ARG A 94 4.62 17.25 0.51
N THR A 95 4.14 16.04 0.81
CA THR A 95 2.89 15.85 1.57
C THR A 95 2.97 16.47 2.97
N TYR A 96 4.15 16.43 3.61
CA TYR A 96 4.39 16.98 4.95
C TYR A 96 5.15 18.32 4.93
N GLU A 97 5.19 19.01 3.78
CA GLU A 97 5.88 20.30 3.65
C GLU A 97 5.18 21.40 4.45
N PHE A 98 3.85 21.31 4.59
CA PHE A 98 3.08 22.25 5.37
C PHE A 98 3.23 21.96 6.87
N PRO A 99 3.47 23.01 7.70
CA PRO A 99 3.57 22.84 9.13
C PRO A 99 2.25 22.32 9.69
N VAL A 100 2.32 21.24 10.46
CA VAL A 100 1.20 20.80 11.28
C VAL A 100 1.15 21.74 12.48
N ASN A 101 0.13 22.60 12.52
CA ASN A 101 -0.12 23.44 13.68
C ASN A 101 -0.32 22.53 14.90
N LEU A 102 0.40 22.83 15.99
CA LEU A 102 0.17 22.15 17.24
C LEU A 102 -1.28 22.40 17.66
N MET A 103 -1.97 21.31 18.03
CA MET A 103 -3.22 21.46 18.76
C MET A 103 -2.91 22.17 20.07
N LEU A 104 -3.66 23.22 20.36
CA LEU A 104 -3.59 23.87 21.66
C LEU A 104 -3.99 22.86 22.74
N ASP A 105 -3.58 23.11 23.97
CA ASP A 105 -4.09 22.36 25.12
C ASP A 105 -5.62 22.45 25.15
N GLU A 106 -6.29 21.38 25.59
CA GLU A 106 -7.76 21.31 25.65
C GLU A 106 -8.35 22.46 26.48
N SER A 107 -7.64 22.92 27.52
CA SER A 107 -8.05 24.08 28.34
C SER A 107 -8.13 25.40 27.58
N LEU A 108 -7.48 25.50 26.41
CA LEU A 108 -7.48 26.69 25.56
C LEU A 108 -8.50 26.60 24.43
N TRP A 109 -9.26 25.50 24.32
CA TRP A 109 -10.22 25.32 23.24
C TRP A 109 -11.46 26.17 23.50
N VAL A 110 -11.80 27.02 22.53
CA VAL A 110 -13.08 27.73 22.52
C VAL A 110 -14.10 26.80 21.87
N ILE A 111 -14.94 26.16 22.69
CA ILE A 111 -16.01 25.29 22.21
C ILE A 111 -17.27 26.16 21.97
N PRO A 112 -17.79 26.23 20.73
CA PRO A 112 -19.02 26.96 20.44
C PRO A 112 -20.22 26.35 21.20
N ILE A 113 -21.19 27.19 21.57
CA ILE A 113 -22.38 26.78 22.32
C ILE A 113 -23.14 25.70 21.55
N GLU A 114 -23.21 25.80 20.22
CA GLU A 114 -23.92 24.85 19.37
C GLU A 114 -23.33 23.44 19.46
N VAL A 115 -22.00 23.33 19.68
CA VAL A 115 -21.32 22.05 19.86
C VAL A 115 -21.49 21.53 21.29
N MET A 116 -21.50 22.43 22.28
CA MET A 116 -21.77 22.05 23.68
C MET A 116 -23.19 21.51 23.88
N GLU A 117 -24.15 22.06 23.13
CA GLU A 117 -25.55 21.66 23.19
C GLU A 117 -25.87 20.44 22.31
N ASP A 118 -24.94 20.01 21.44
CA ASP A 118 -25.14 18.86 20.55
C ASP A 118 -25.10 17.54 21.35
N VAL A 119 -26.26 16.89 21.43
CA VAL A 119 -26.41 15.59 22.09
C VAL A 119 -26.20 14.48 21.06
N VAL A 120 -24.96 14.00 20.96
CA VAL A 120 -24.62 12.86 20.10
C VAL A 120 -25.17 11.56 20.69
N LEU A 121 -26.29 11.08 20.14
CA LEU A 121 -26.87 9.80 20.52
C LEU A 121 -26.14 8.62 19.85
N PRO A 122 -26.05 7.45 20.50
CA PRO A 122 -25.48 6.27 19.88
C PRO A 122 -26.29 5.86 18.63
N PRO A 123 -25.65 5.20 17.63
CA PRO A 123 -26.35 4.70 16.46
C PRO A 123 -27.51 3.78 16.86
N LYS A 124 -28.70 4.02 16.29
CA LYS A 124 -29.85 3.15 16.52
C LYS A 124 -29.69 1.87 15.71
N GLY A 125 -29.16 0.81 16.33
CA GLY A 125 -29.08 -0.52 15.75
C GLY A 125 -28.42 -1.53 16.69
N ARG A 126 -28.97 -2.75 16.75
CA ARG A 126 -28.27 -3.89 17.36
C ARG A 126 -27.23 -4.39 16.36
N ARG A 127 -26.00 -4.63 16.81
CA ARG A 127 -25.06 -5.44 16.04
C ARG A 127 -25.68 -6.83 15.95
N ASN A 128 -26.08 -7.26 14.76
CA ASN A 128 -26.37 -8.67 14.54
C ASN A 128 -25.03 -9.39 14.73
N ALA A 129 -24.93 -10.16 15.82
CA ALA A 129 -23.80 -11.02 16.12
C ALA A 129 -23.79 -12.22 15.17
#